data_AF-A0A375YZI8-F1
#
_entry.id   AF-A0A375YZI8-F1
#
_cell.length_a   1.000
_cell.length_b   1.000
_cell.length_c   1.000
_cell.angle_alpha   90.00
_cell.angle_beta   90.00
_cell.angle_gamma   90.00
#
_symmetry.space_group_name_H-M   'P 1'
#
loop_
_entity.id
_entity.type
_entity.pdbx_description
1 polymer ?
#
loop_
_entity_poly.entity_id
_entity_poly.type
_entity_poly.pdbx_seq_one_letter_code
_entity_poly.pdbx_strand_id
1 'polypeptide(L)'
;MIERSRQFYESVFGWPVLLEVPDNADEATRSQLAFLFGGVIYDLGGLLIGLRPVASDRFDENRVGLDHLAFRCTDKDELDAAARHLDELGVDHGPVKDIGPSYILEFRDPDNIALELTAPK
;
A
#
# COMPACT_ATOMS: atom_id res chain seq x y z
N MET A 1 12.91 4.06 6.39
CA MET A 1 13.70 3.33 5.37
C MET A 1 12.74 2.56 4.49
N ILE A 2 13.08 2.31 3.22
CA ILE A 2 12.20 1.59 2.26
C ILE A 2 11.72 0.24 2.82
N GLU A 3 12.59 -0.46 3.56
CA GLU A 3 12.31 -1.78 4.13
C GLU A 3 11.09 -1.81 5.03
N ARG A 4 10.88 -0.78 5.86
CA ARG A 4 9.69 -0.71 6.74
C ARG A 4 8.40 -0.64 5.93
N SER A 5 8.40 0.12 4.84
CA SER A 5 7.25 0.26 3.96
C SER A 5 7.07 -1.02 3.12
N ARG A 6 8.16 -1.64 2.64
CA ARG A 6 8.11 -2.94 1.95
C ARG A 6 7.49 -4.02 2.82
N GLN A 7 8.02 -4.18 4.04
CA GLN A 7 7.50 -5.15 5.00
C GLN A 7 5.99 -5.00 5.17
N PHE A 8 5.50 -3.76 5.32
CA PHE A 8 4.06 -3.49 5.41
C PHE A 8 3.28 -3.88 4.15
N TYR A 9 3.65 -3.34 2.98
CA TYR A 9 2.87 -3.58 1.75
C TYR A 9 2.94 -5.05 1.29
N GLU A 10 4.09 -5.70 1.47
CA GLU A 10 4.26 -7.12 1.15
C GLU A 10 3.50 -8.01 2.14
N SER A 11 3.45 -7.68 3.44
CA SER A 11 2.68 -8.47 4.42
C SER A 11 1.17 -8.26 4.29
N VAL A 12 0.73 -7.01 4.06
CA VAL A 12 -0.70 -6.67 4.00
C VAL A 12 -1.33 -7.15 2.70
N PHE A 13 -0.64 -6.97 1.57
CA PHE A 13 -1.24 -7.21 0.25
C PHE A 13 -0.62 -8.36 -0.53
N GLY A 14 0.63 -8.73 -0.27
CA GLY A 14 1.33 -9.78 -1.01
C GLY A 14 1.46 -9.49 -2.52
N TRP A 15 1.45 -8.21 -2.93
CA TRP A 15 1.53 -7.85 -4.34
C TRP A 15 2.89 -8.24 -4.94
N PRO A 16 2.91 -8.75 -6.19
CA PRO A 16 4.15 -9.09 -6.86
C PRO A 16 4.97 -7.82 -7.14
N VAL A 17 6.28 -7.90 -6.90
CA VAL A 17 7.23 -6.90 -7.35
C VAL A 17 7.33 -6.97 -8.88
N LEU A 18 7.04 -5.85 -9.54
CA LEU A 18 7.22 -5.69 -10.97
C LEU A 18 8.64 -5.26 -11.31
N LEU A 19 9.16 -4.26 -10.59
CA LEU A 19 10.47 -3.67 -10.82
C LEU A 19 11.14 -3.28 -9.50
N GLU A 20 12.37 -3.74 -9.32
CA GLU A 20 13.33 -3.29 -8.31
C GLU A 20 14.75 -3.37 -8.88
N VAL A 21 15.70 -2.66 -8.27
CA VAL A 21 17.12 -2.80 -8.65
C VAL A 21 17.67 -4.06 -7.97
N PRO A 22 18.16 -5.07 -8.72
CA PRO A 22 18.79 -6.24 -8.11
C PRO A 22 20.02 -5.86 -7.27
N ASP A 23 20.26 -6.55 -6.16
CA ASP A 23 21.41 -6.29 -5.28
C ASP A 23 22.75 -6.30 -6.05
N ASN A 24 22.90 -7.24 -6.97
CA ASN A 24 24.09 -7.46 -7.79
C ASN A 24 24.03 -6.76 -9.17
N ALA A 25 23.14 -5.78 -9.37
CA ALA A 25 23.04 -5.06 -10.63
C ALA A 25 24.35 -4.34 -11.00
N ASP A 26 24.70 -4.40 -12.29
CA ASP A 26 25.80 -3.64 -12.86
C ASP A 26 25.42 -2.15 -13.09
N GLU A 27 26.39 -1.33 -13.48
CA GLU A 27 26.18 0.12 -13.63
C GLU A 27 25.18 0.46 -14.73
N ALA A 28 25.15 -0.33 -15.81
CA ALA A 28 24.20 -0.15 -16.91
C ALA A 28 22.76 -0.39 -16.44
N THR A 29 22.55 -1.48 -15.68
CA THR A 29 21.24 -1.81 -15.10
C THR A 29 20.81 -0.78 -14.07
N ARG A 30 21.72 -0.33 -13.20
CA ARG A 30 21.44 0.73 -12.22
C ARG A 30 21.06 2.05 -12.91
N SER A 31 21.73 2.40 -14.01
CA SER A 31 21.41 3.58 -14.81
C SER A 31 20.04 3.45 -15.48
N GLN A 32 19.72 2.28 -16.04
CA GLN A 32 18.42 2.03 -16.67
C GLN A 32 17.27 2.10 -15.66
N LEU A 33 17.48 1.62 -14.44
CA LEU A 33 16.47 1.56 -13.38
C LEU A 33 16.50 2.77 -12.42
N ALA A 34 17.27 3.81 -12.74
CA ALA A 34 17.44 4.98 -11.88
C ALA A 34 16.12 5.71 -11.57
N PHE A 35 15.10 5.57 -12.42
CA PHE A 35 13.76 6.13 -12.20
C PHE A 35 13.01 5.51 -11.01
N LEU A 36 13.47 4.37 -10.47
CA LEU A 36 12.96 3.80 -9.22
C LEU A 36 13.37 4.62 -8.00
N PHE A 37 14.42 5.46 -8.13
CA PHE A 37 14.96 6.28 -7.04
C PHE A 37 15.26 5.49 -5.75
N GLY A 38 15.81 4.27 -5.89
CA GLY A 38 16.08 3.36 -4.78
C GLY A 38 14.84 2.70 -4.17
N GLY A 39 13.71 2.79 -4.87
CA GLY A 39 12.42 2.24 -4.51
C GLY A 39 12.08 0.91 -5.20
N VAL A 40 10.78 0.59 -5.16
CA VAL A 40 10.18 -0.62 -5.75
C VAL A 40 8.83 -0.27 -6.39
N ILE A 41 8.45 -1.00 -7.45
CA ILE A 41 7.12 -0.91 -8.07
C ILE A 41 6.43 -2.27 -7.96
N TYR A 42 5.18 -2.27 -7.47
CA TYR A 42 4.28 -3.43 -7.44
C TYR A 42 3.26 -3.38 -8.58
N ASP A 43 2.81 -4.54 -9.04
CA ASP A 43 1.77 -4.69 -10.07
C ASP A 43 0.49 -5.33 -9.51
N LEU A 44 -0.63 -4.61 -9.65
CA LEU A 44 -1.96 -5.02 -9.22
C LEU A 44 -2.87 -5.42 -10.41
N GLY A 45 -2.30 -5.66 -11.60
CA GLY A 45 -3.05 -6.11 -12.79
C GLY A 45 -3.79 -5.00 -13.54
N GLY A 46 -3.46 -3.74 -13.25
CA GLY A 46 -4.12 -2.55 -13.84
C GLY A 46 -3.78 -1.23 -13.13
N LEU A 47 -3.12 -1.33 -11.97
CA LEU A 47 -2.56 -0.22 -11.21
C LEU A 47 -1.14 -0.59 -10.80
N LEU A 48 -0.22 0.36 -10.92
CA LEU A 48 1.14 0.24 -10.40
C LEU A 48 1.29 1.13 -9.18
N ILE A 49 1.87 0.59 -8.10
CA ILE A 49 2.18 1.34 -6.88
C ILE A 49 3.69 1.37 -6.70
N GLY A 50 4.26 2.58 -6.65
CA GLY A 50 5.69 2.80 -6.44
C GLY A 50 5.96 3.32 -5.02
N LEU A 51 6.90 2.68 -4.32
CA LEU A 51 7.42 3.18 -3.04
C LEU A 51 8.80 3.79 -3.25
N ARG A 52 9.08 4.91 -2.58
CA ARG A 52 10.37 5.60 -2.67
C ARG A 52 10.89 5.99 -1.28
N PRO A 53 12.18 5.71 -0.94
CA PRO A 53 12.75 6.08 0.35
C PRO A 53 13.19 7.54 0.42
N VAL A 54 12.24 8.48 0.41
CA VAL A 54 12.55 9.92 0.46
C VAL A 54 11.82 10.69 1.56
N ALA A 55 10.93 10.05 2.30
CA ALA A 55 10.18 10.72 3.34
C ALA A 55 11.11 11.26 4.45
N SER A 56 11.04 12.56 4.69
CA SER A 56 11.58 13.23 5.88
C SER A 56 10.45 13.68 6.83
N ASP A 57 9.20 13.56 6.40
CA ASP A 57 7.96 13.82 7.12
C ASP A 57 6.96 12.66 6.95
N ARG A 58 5.70 12.88 7.32
CA ARG A 58 4.60 11.93 7.19
C ARG A 58 3.52 12.52 6.33
N PHE A 59 2.72 11.65 5.70
CA PHE A 59 1.55 12.06 4.95
C PHE A 59 0.58 12.86 5.85
N ASP A 60 0.05 13.94 5.29
CA ASP A 60 -0.97 14.79 5.91
C ASP A 60 -2.01 15.12 4.84
N GLU A 61 -3.14 14.42 4.90
CA GLU A 61 -4.28 14.55 3.99
C GLU A 61 -4.80 16.00 3.87
N ASN A 62 -4.59 16.84 4.89
CA ASN A 62 -5.05 18.24 4.87
C ASN A 62 -4.09 19.18 4.14
N ARG A 63 -2.96 18.68 3.61
CA ARG A 63 -1.90 19.49 2.99
C ARG A 63 -1.58 19.09 1.56
N VAL A 64 -1.52 17.79 1.28
CA VAL A 64 -1.02 17.28 0.00
C VAL A 64 -2.10 17.15 -1.08
N GLY A 65 -3.38 17.18 -0.70
CA GLY A 65 -4.56 17.21 -1.59
C GLY A 65 -5.12 15.82 -1.93
N LEU A 66 -4.32 14.77 -1.89
CA LEU A 66 -4.82 13.40 -1.83
C LEU A 66 -5.32 13.12 -0.41
N ASP A 67 -6.50 12.52 -0.29
CA ASP A 67 -7.08 12.14 1.01
C ASP A 67 -6.72 10.68 1.35
N HIS A 68 -7.09 9.72 0.51
CA HIS A 68 -6.78 8.30 0.68
C HIS A 68 -6.73 7.55 -0.67
N LEU A 69 -6.25 6.30 -0.64
CA LEU A 69 -6.37 5.34 -1.75
C LEU A 69 -7.23 4.15 -1.31
N ALA A 70 -8.26 3.86 -2.11
CA ALA A 70 -9.17 2.74 -1.86
C ALA A 70 -8.95 1.59 -2.86
N PHE A 71 -8.89 0.35 -2.36
CA PHE A 71 -8.80 -0.86 -3.18
C PHE A 71 -10.06 -1.71 -2.99
N ARG A 72 -10.58 -2.25 -4.09
CA ARG A 72 -11.85 -2.97 -4.09
C ARG A 72 -11.67 -4.45 -3.79
N CYS A 73 -12.35 -4.92 -2.76
CA CYS A 73 -12.65 -6.31 -2.47
C CYS A 73 -13.95 -6.76 -3.16
N THR A 74 -14.12 -8.07 -3.28
CA THR A 74 -15.27 -8.69 -3.93
C THR A 74 -16.56 -8.48 -3.14
N ASP A 75 -16.50 -8.64 -1.83
CA ASP A 75 -17.64 -8.62 -0.92
C ASP A 75 -17.24 -8.26 0.52
N LYS A 76 -18.23 -8.20 1.42
CA LYS A 76 -18.00 -7.87 2.82
C LYS A 76 -17.19 -8.95 3.57
N ASP A 77 -17.30 -10.21 3.19
CA ASP A 77 -16.58 -11.30 3.86
C ASP A 77 -15.06 -11.15 3.63
N GLU A 78 -14.64 -10.68 2.46
CA GLU A 78 -13.25 -10.30 2.21
C GLU A 78 -12.78 -9.12 3.08
N LEU A 79 -13.63 -8.13 3.35
CA LEU A 79 -13.28 -7.05 4.28
C LEU A 79 -13.13 -7.55 5.72
N ASP A 80 -14.02 -8.44 6.16
CA ASP A 80 -13.92 -9.04 7.49
C ASP A 80 -12.68 -9.94 7.60
N ALA A 81 -12.29 -10.63 6.53
CA ALA A 81 -11.03 -11.37 6.46
C ALA A 81 -9.81 -10.46 6.49
N ALA A 82 -9.84 -9.34 5.75
CA ALA A 82 -8.77 -8.36 5.76
C ALA A 82 -8.59 -7.70 7.12
N ALA A 83 -9.68 -7.37 7.82
CA ALA A 83 -9.60 -6.85 9.20
C ALA A 83 -8.87 -7.83 10.13
N ARG A 84 -9.22 -9.12 10.11
CA ARG A 84 -8.50 -10.14 10.89
C ARG A 84 -7.02 -10.25 10.50
N HIS A 85 -6.70 -10.14 9.22
CA HIS A 85 -5.32 -10.16 8.75
C HIS A 85 -4.51 -8.96 9.26
N LEU A 86 -5.12 -7.76 9.28
CA LEU A 86 -4.49 -6.58 9.86
C LEU A 86 -4.28 -6.72 11.38
N ASP A 87 -5.24 -7.28 12.10
CA ASP A 87 -5.10 -7.64 13.53
C ASP A 87 -3.91 -8.58 13.76
N GLU A 88 -3.77 -9.64 12.94
CA GLU A 88 -2.67 -10.61 13.03
C GLU A 88 -1.30 -9.98 12.77
N LEU A 89 -1.24 -8.98 11.89
CA LEU A 89 -0.04 -8.20 11.59
C LEU A 89 0.24 -7.09 12.61
N GLY A 90 -0.70 -6.80 13.52
CA GLY A 90 -0.61 -5.69 14.47
C GLY A 90 -0.71 -4.32 13.81
N VAL A 91 -1.45 -4.20 12.70
CA VAL A 91 -1.72 -2.94 12.01
C VAL A 91 -3.01 -2.33 12.56
N ASP A 92 -2.95 -1.11 13.08
CA ASP A 92 -4.14 -0.40 13.55
C ASP A 92 -5.11 -0.13 12.39
N HIS A 93 -6.38 -0.49 12.59
CA HIS A 93 -7.45 -0.25 11.62
C HIS A 93 -8.78 0.11 12.32
N GLY A 94 -9.66 0.76 11.56
CA GLY A 94 -11.05 0.98 11.99
C GLY A 94 -11.90 -0.29 11.90
N PRO A 95 -13.14 -0.27 12.42
CA PRO A 95 -14.09 -1.33 12.13
C PRO A 95 -14.50 -1.30 10.65
N VAL A 96 -15.02 -2.42 10.12
CA VAL A 96 -15.74 -2.41 8.85
C VAL A 96 -17.02 -1.55 9.00
N LYS A 97 -17.15 -0.51 8.18
CA LYS A 97 -18.28 0.44 8.22
C LYS A 97 -19.23 0.18 7.06
N ASP A 98 -20.53 0.29 7.31
CA ASP A 98 -21.55 0.41 6.27
C ASP A 98 -21.76 1.90 5.97
N ILE A 99 -21.46 2.33 4.74
CA ILE A 99 -21.63 3.73 4.33
C ILE A 99 -22.87 3.94 3.44
N GLY A 100 -23.71 2.92 3.28
CA GLY A 100 -24.91 2.93 2.43
C GLY A 100 -24.71 2.13 1.14
N PRO A 101 -24.02 2.66 0.11
CA PRO A 101 -23.83 1.97 -1.16
C PRO A 101 -22.71 0.92 -1.14
N SER A 102 -21.86 0.92 -0.11
CA SER A 102 -20.71 0.01 0.03
C SER A 102 -20.33 -0.19 1.50
N TYR A 103 -19.46 -1.16 1.73
CA TYR A 103 -18.71 -1.34 2.97
C TYR A 103 -17.28 -0.83 2.80
N ILE A 104 -16.69 -0.32 3.87
CA ILE A 104 -15.30 0.15 3.89
C ILE A 104 -14.54 -0.31 5.13
N LEU A 105 -13.22 -0.44 5.02
CA LEU A 105 -12.26 -0.69 6.09
C LEU A 105 -11.08 0.27 5.93
N GLU A 106 -10.90 1.18 6.88
CA GLU A 106 -9.88 2.23 6.84
C GLU A 106 -8.69 1.86 7.73
N PHE A 107 -7.47 2.15 7.27
CA PHE A 107 -6.22 1.93 8.01
C PHE A 107 -5.10 2.83 7.47
N ARG A 108 -3.92 2.77 8.07
CA ARG A 108 -2.78 3.62 7.72
C ARG A 108 -1.54 2.78 7.44
N ASP A 109 -0.72 3.25 6.51
CA ASP A 109 0.63 2.72 6.31
C ASP A 109 1.63 3.28 7.36
N PRO A 110 2.87 2.77 7.40
CA PRO A 110 3.88 3.22 8.36
C PRO A 110 4.30 4.70 8.25
N ASP A 111 3.93 5.39 7.17
CA ASP A 111 4.21 6.79 6.86
C ASP A 111 2.95 7.69 6.90
N ASN A 112 1.85 7.16 7.48
CA ASN A 112 0.55 7.79 7.67
C ASN A 112 -0.31 7.94 6.40
N ILE A 113 0.08 7.30 5.29
CA ILE A 113 -0.75 7.28 4.08
C ILE A 113 -2.07 6.59 4.41
N ALA A 114 -3.19 7.27 4.14
CA ALA A 114 -4.51 6.72 4.35
C ALA A 114 -4.85 5.68 3.27
N LEU A 115 -5.20 4.48 3.71
CA LEU A 115 -5.58 3.35 2.88
C LEU A 115 -6.98 2.90 3.25
N GLU A 116 -7.74 2.46 2.25
CA GLU A 116 -9.08 1.92 2.42
C GLU A 116 -9.23 0.62 1.62
N LEU A 117 -9.91 -0.37 2.18
CA LEU A 117 -10.51 -1.46 1.42
C LEU A 117 -12.02 -1.22 1.32
N THR A 118 -12.60 -1.42 0.14
CA THR A 118 -14.04 -1.25 -0.10
C THR A 118 -14.66 -2.47 -0.74
N ALA A 119 -15.91 -2.79 -0.40
CA ALA A 119 -16.68 -3.84 -1.05
C ALA A 119 -18.09 -3.34 -1.39
N PRO A 120 -18.68 -3.81 -2.51
CA PRO A 120 -20.09 -3.54 -2.78
C PRO A 120 -20.98 -4.14 -1.69
N LYS A 121 -22.15 -3.56 -1.54
CA LYS A 121 -23.23 -4.12 -0.74
C LYS A 121 -24.10 -5.07 -1.56
#